data_AF-A0A9D5GML4-F1
#
_entry.id   AF-A0A9D5GML4-F1
#
_cell.length_a   1.000
_cell.length_b   1.000
_cell.length_c   1.000
_cell.angle_alpha   90.00
_cell.angle_beta   90.00
_cell.angle_gamma   90.00
#
_symmetry.space_group_name_H-M   'P 1'
#
loop_
_entity.id
_entity.type
_entity.pdbx_description
1 polymer ?
#
loop_
_entity_poly.entity_id
_entity_poly.type
_entity_poly.pdbx_seq_one_letter_code
_entity_poly.pdbx_strand_id
1 'polypeptide(L)'
;MAKLILSRSKYSFTKVPVFYLTDDLISPPVSDAEEPVVWWIPDLQFVLSPEKLHVSESMKRILKRGEFTVFYDQDFEGVISQCKRIARKDREGAWITDEMKQAYIQLHTLGHAKSIEVRKEGKLVGGVY
;
A
#
# COMPACT_ATOMS: atom_id res chain seq x y z
N MET A 1 -4.42 10.60 19.80
CA MET A 1 -3.40 9.62 19.36
C MET A 1 -3.21 8.50 20.37
N ALA A 2 -3.84 7.36 20.14
CA ALA A 2 -3.57 6.12 20.87
C ALA A 2 -2.58 5.26 20.05
N LYS A 3 -1.48 4.82 20.68
CA LYS A 3 -0.51 3.88 20.09
C LYS A 3 -0.70 2.53 20.79
N LEU A 4 -1.07 1.50 20.05
CA LEU A 4 -1.07 0.13 20.56
C LEU A 4 0.25 -0.53 20.16
N ILE A 5 1.10 -0.85 21.14
CA ILE A 5 2.38 -1.55 20.93
C ILE A 5 2.16 -3.02 21.28
N LEU A 6 2.35 -3.91 20.30
CA LEU A 6 2.24 -5.34 20.50
C LEU A 6 3.63 -6.00 20.55
N SER A 7 3.87 -6.82 21.57
CA SER A 7 5.11 -7.57 21.75
C SER A 7 5.23 -8.71 20.74
N ARG A 8 6.41 -8.84 20.10
CA ARG A 8 6.77 -9.88 19.12
C ARG A 8 6.57 -11.33 19.63
N SER A 9 6.56 -11.58 20.95
CA SER A 9 6.58 -12.95 21.48
C SER A 9 5.24 -13.71 21.39
N LYS A 10 4.14 -13.07 20.97
CA LYS A 10 2.81 -13.71 20.96
C LYS A 10 2.17 -13.91 19.58
N TYR A 11 2.76 -13.43 18.49
CA TYR A 11 2.13 -13.50 17.16
C TYR A 11 3.11 -13.96 16.08
N SER A 12 2.80 -15.09 15.46
CA SER A 12 3.41 -15.52 14.20
C SER A 12 2.73 -14.78 13.05
N PHE A 13 3.52 -14.16 12.17
CA PHE A 13 3.04 -13.49 10.95
C PHE A 13 2.22 -14.39 10.01
N THR A 14 2.22 -15.72 10.23
CA THR A 14 1.34 -16.66 9.53
C THR A 14 -0.14 -16.57 9.94
N LYS A 15 -0.42 -15.94 11.08
CA LYS A 15 -1.75 -15.56 11.52
C LYS A 15 -1.79 -14.04 11.58
N VAL A 16 -1.67 -13.37 10.44
CA VAL A 16 -2.03 -11.96 10.33
C VAL A 16 -3.46 -11.87 10.81
N PRO A 17 -3.76 -11.28 11.97
CA PRO A 17 -5.11 -10.89 12.23
C PRO A 17 -5.29 -9.66 11.35
N VAL A 18 -5.60 -9.89 10.07
CA VAL A 18 -6.33 -8.89 9.31
C VAL A 18 -7.67 -8.86 10.00
N PHE A 19 -7.77 -7.98 10.99
CA PHE A 19 -9.02 -7.58 11.59
C PHE A 19 -9.82 -6.92 10.47
N TYR A 20 -10.43 -7.75 9.64
CA TYR A 20 -11.62 -7.44 8.88
C TYR A 20 -12.75 -7.23 9.90
N LEU A 21 -12.83 -6.02 10.44
CA LEU A 21 -14.01 -5.50 11.12
C LEU A 21 -14.07 -4.01 10.74
N THR A 22 -14.76 -3.69 9.64
CA THR A 22 -16.12 -3.11 9.68
C THR A 22 -16.13 -1.79 10.45
N ASP A 23 -16.39 -0.70 9.72
CA ASP A 23 -16.67 0.66 10.18
C ASP A 23 -15.52 1.50 10.76
N ASP A 24 -14.46 0.89 11.28
CA ASP A 24 -13.29 1.62 11.76
C ASP A 24 -12.09 1.47 10.79
N LEU A 25 -11.75 2.58 10.12
CA LEU A 25 -10.60 2.74 9.22
C LEU A 25 -9.26 2.65 9.97
N ILE A 26 -8.89 1.44 10.40
CA ILE A 26 -7.60 1.14 11.03
C ILE A 26 -6.55 0.96 9.93
N SER A 27 -5.44 1.69 10.02
CA SER A 27 -4.33 1.56 9.07
C SER A 27 -3.59 0.24 9.28
N PRO A 28 -3.06 -0.38 8.20
CA PRO A 28 -2.26 -1.60 8.31
C PRO A 28 -1.04 -1.38 9.20
N PRO A 29 -0.55 -2.46 9.85
CA PRO A 29 0.56 -2.36 10.79
C PRO A 29 1.82 -1.88 10.08
N VAL A 30 2.56 -0.98 10.71
CA VAL A 30 3.86 -0.50 10.25
C VAL A 30 4.94 -1.09 11.15
N SER A 31 6.01 -1.60 10.56
CA SER A 31 7.18 -2.11 11.28
C SER A 31 8.43 -1.61 10.59
N ASP A 32 9.28 -0.90 11.33
CA ASP A 32 10.70 -0.78 10.99
C ASP A 32 11.41 -2.03 11.55
N ALA A 33 12.44 -2.56 10.88
CA ALA A 33 12.97 -3.91 11.14
C ALA A 33 13.41 -4.16 12.60
N GLU A 34 13.81 -3.10 13.31
CA GLU A 34 14.26 -3.12 14.71
C GLU A 34 13.19 -2.68 15.72
N GLU A 35 12.04 -2.18 15.25
CA GLU A 35 10.96 -1.68 16.10
C GLU A 35 9.81 -2.70 16.26
N PRO A 36 9.07 -2.65 17.38
CA PRO A 36 7.86 -3.45 17.54
C PRO A 36 6.80 -3.04 16.52
N VAL A 37 5.96 -3.98 16.11
CA VAL A 37 4.82 -3.70 15.23
C VAL A 37 3.86 -2.73 15.90
N VAL A 38 3.54 -1.63 15.20
CA VAL A 38 2.63 -0.59 15.71
C VAL A 38 1.39 -0.50 14.83
N TRP A 39 0.24 -0.41 15.49
CA TRP A 39 -1.03 -0.04 14.87
C TRP A 39 -1.28 1.44 15.08
N TRP A 40 -1.59 2.15 13.98
CA TRP A 40 -1.87 3.57 13.99
C TRP A 40 -3.35 3.83 13.67
N ILE A 41 -4.00 4.60 14.53
CA ILE A 41 -5.36 5.09 14.34
C ILE A 41 -5.30 6.62 14.52
N PRO A 42 -5.23 7.39 13.43
CA PRO A 42 -5.16 8.84 13.53
C PRO A 42 -6.55 9.40 13.87
N ASP A 43 -6.59 10.43 14.73
CA ASP A 43 -7.84 11.10 15.13
C ASP A 43 -8.49 11.85 13.95
N LEU A 44 -7.69 12.20 12.92
CA LEU A 44 -8.13 12.76 11.64
C LEU A 44 -7.63 11.88 10.50
N GLN A 45 -8.53 11.48 9.61
CA GLN A 45 -8.21 10.60 8.49
C GLN A 45 -8.26 11.33 7.16
N PHE A 46 -7.30 11.02 6.28
CA PHE A 46 -7.31 11.49 4.90
C PHE A 46 -8.13 10.53 4.05
N VAL A 47 -9.35 10.96 3.71
CA VAL A 47 -10.24 10.20 2.82
C VAL A 47 -10.35 10.92 1.48
N LEU A 48 -10.03 10.21 0.40
CA LEU A 48 -10.24 10.66 -0.97
C LEU A 48 -11.55 10.06 -1.51
N SER A 49 -12.56 10.91 -1.68
CA SER A 49 -13.80 10.51 -2.33
C SER A 49 -13.61 10.48 -3.86
N PRO A 50 -13.94 9.38 -4.55
CA PRO A 50 -13.80 9.27 -6.01
C PRO A 50 -14.51 10.40 -6.77
N GLU A 51 -15.72 10.77 -6.37
CA GLU A 51 -16.48 11.88 -6.99
C GLU A 51 -15.80 13.25 -6.82
N LYS A 52 -14.95 13.39 -5.81
CA LYS A 52 -14.23 14.64 -5.50
C LYS A 52 -12.79 14.65 -6.01
N LEU A 53 -12.37 13.61 -6.74
CA LEU A 53 -11.03 13.55 -7.30
C LEU A 53 -10.81 14.69 -8.29
N HIS A 54 -9.89 15.60 -7.95
CA HIS A 54 -9.48 16.65 -8.86
C HIS A 54 -8.45 16.13 -9.88
N VAL A 55 -8.85 16.04 -11.15
CA VAL A 55 -7.94 15.73 -12.26
C VAL A 55 -7.64 17.02 -13.03
N SER A 56 -6.38 17.47 -12.96
CA SER A 56 -5.94 18.68 -13.64
C SER A 56 -6.06 18.57 -15.17
N GLU A 57 -6.15 19.71 -15.86
CA GLU A 57 -6.26 19.72 -17.33
C GLU A 57 -5.01 19.16 -18.02
N SER A 58 -3.82 19.37 -17.43
CA SER A 58 -2.58 18.75 -17.90
C SER A 58 -2.63 17.23 -17.79
N MET A 59 -3.16 16.68 -16.70
CA MET A 59 -3.32 15.23 -16.54
C MET A 59 -4.35 14.67 -17.52
N LYS A 60 -5.50 15.33 -17.72
CA LYS A 60 -6.50 14.92 -18.72
C LYS A 60 -5.91 14.84 -20.12
N ARG A 61 -5.06 15.82 -20.49
CA ARG A 61 -4.33 15.81 -21.77
C ARG A 61 -3.38 14.63 -21.89
N ILE A 62 -2.69 14.25 -20.82
CA ILE A 62 -1.80 13.07 -20.80
C ILE A 62 -2.61 11.80 -21.00
N LEU A 63 -3.71 11.62 -20.25
CA LEU A 63 -4.57 10.43 -20.34
C LEU A 63 -5.19 10.26 -21.74
N LYS A 64 -5.60 11.36 -22.39
CA LYS A 64 -6.15 11.35 -23.76
C LYS A 64 -5.19 10.84 -24.83
N ARG A 65 -3.87 10.83 -24.58
CA ARG A 65 -2.89 10.31 -25.55
C ARG A 65 -2.91 8.78 -25.65
N GLY A 66 -3.49 8.08 -24.68
CA GLY A 66 -3.57 6.62 -24.71
C GLY A 66 -2.22 5.91 -24.60
N GLU A 67 -1.19 6.59 -24.09
CA GLU A 67 0.18 6.03 -23.98
C GLU A 67 0.32 4.99 -22.85
N PHE A 68 -0.67 4.90 -21.96
CA PHE A 68 -0.64 4.05 -20.78
C PHE A 68 -1.74 2.98 -20.86
N THR A 69 -1.41 1.77 -20.42
CA THR A 69 -2.35 0.67 -20.25
C THR A 69 -2.49 0.37 -18.76
N VAL A 70 -3.72 0.22 -18.30
CA VAL A 70 -4.04 -0.09 -16.90
C VAL A 70 -4.43 -1.56 -16.78
N PHE A 71 -3.83 -2.23 -15.81
CA PHE A 71 -4.17 -3.59 -15.41
C PHE A 71 -4.62 -3.61 -13.94
N TYR A 72 -5.30 -4.68 -13.56
CA TYR A 72 -5.78 -4.92 -12.21
C TYR A 72 -5.32 -6.30 -11.77
N ASP A 73 -4.75 -6.41 -10.57
CA ASP A 73 -4.32 -7.67 -9.95
C ASP A 73 -3.41 -8.54 -10.84
N GLN A 74 -2.64 -7.94 -11.76
CA GLN A 74 -1.77 -8.71 -12.66
C GLN A 74 -0.30 -8.78 -12.22
N ASP A 75 0.16 -7.82 -11.43
CA ASP A 75 1.56 -7.74 -11.00
C ASP A 75 1.68 -7.01 -9.64
N PHE A 76 0.94 -7.50 -8.64
CA PHE A 76 0.96 -6.98 -7.28
C PHE A 76 2.38 -6.95 -6.70
N GLU A 77 3.14 -8.04 -6.88
CA GLU A 77 4.52 -8.11 -6.40
C GLU A 77 5.41 -7.06 -7.05
N GLY A 78 5.26 -6.82 -8.37
CA GLY A 78 5.98 -5.76 -9.06
C GLY A 78 5.69 -4.39 -8.47
N VAL A 79 4.41 -4.07 -8.24
CA VAL A 79 4.01 -2.77 -7.65
C VAL A 79 4.60 -2.57 -6.26
N ILE A 80 4.36 -3.49 -5.32
CA ILE A 80 4.86 -3.33 -3.93
C ILE A 80 6.39 -3.31 -3.87
N SER A 81 7.07 -4.06 -4.74
CA SER A 81 8.53 -4.05 -4.83
C SER A 81 9.07 -2.72 -5.31
N GLN A 82 8.41 -2.06 -6.28
CA GLN A 82 8.78 -0.71 -6.70
C GLN A 82 8.51 0.31 -5.60
N CYS A 83 7.35 0.22 -4.93
CA CYS A 83 7.01 1.10 -3.81
C CYS A 83 8.04 1.03 -2.67
N LYS A 84 8.54 -0.16 -2.34
CA LYS A 84 9.60 -0.36 -1.34
C LYS A 84 10.90 0.37 -1.67
N ARG A 85 11.25 0.50 -2.96
CA ARG A 85 12.52 1.10 -3.40
C ARG A 85 12.52 2.62 -3.42
N ILE A 86 11.34 3.26 -3.31
CA ILE A 86 11.23 4.72 -3.35
C ILE A 86 11.73 5.31 -2.03
N ALA A 87 12.89 5.97 -2.09
CA ALA A 87 13.43 6.73 -0.97
C ALA A 87 12.58 7.99 -0.72
N ARG A 88 12.32 8.30 0.54
CA ARG A 88 11.67 9.56 0.94
C ARG A 88 12.72 10.63 1.18
N LYS A 89 12.38 11.90 0.95
CA LYS A 89 13.33 13.02 1.06
C LYS A 89 13.88 13.21 2.48
N ASP A 90 13.18 12.67 3.47
CA ASP A 90 13.37 12.87 4.90
C ASP A 90 13.71 11.58 5.67
N ARG A 91 13.77 10.43 4.99
CA ARG A 91 14.14 9.13 5.57
C ARG A 91 14.90 8.24 4.58
N GLU A 92 15.86 7.48 5.09
CA GLU A 92 16.47 6.40 4.34
C GLU A 92 15.45 5.27 4.13
N GLY A 93 14.92 5.17 2.91
CA GLY A 93 14.06 4.07 2.49
C GLY A 93 12.55 4.24 2.74
N ALA A 94 11.78 3.28 2.22
CA ALA A 94 10.36 3.15 2.51
C ALA A 94 10.16 2.32 3.80
N TRP A 95 9.05 2.55 4.51
CA TRP A 95 8.62 1.76 5.67
C TRP A 95 8.30 0.29 5.35
N ILE A 96 8.38 -0.10 4.08
CA ILE A 96 8.02 -1.44 3.60
C ILE A 96 9.23 -2.36 3.74
N THR A 97 9.31 -3.10 4.85
CA THR A 97 10.32 -4.15 5.05
C THR A 97 10.05 -5.36 4.14
N ASP A 98 11.00 -6.30 4.03
CA ASP A 98 10.74 -7.57 3.31
C ASP A 98 9.61 -8.38 3.95
N GLU A 99 9.54 -8.36 5.28
CA GLU A 99 8.48 -9.02 6.04
C GLU A 99 7.10 -8.43 5.72
N MET A 100 7.00 -7.10 5.70
CA MET A 100 5.76 -6.41 5.31
C MET A 100 5.39 -6.70 3.87
N LYS A 101 6.36 -6.64 2.94
CA LYS A 101 6.12 -7.02 1.53
C LYS A 101 5.49 -8.40 1.43
N GLN A 102 6.04 -9.40 2.12
CA GLN A 102 5.51 -10.77 2.08
C GLN A 102 4.11 -10.88 2.70
N ALA A 103 3.84 -10.17 3.78
CA ALA A 103 2.50 -10.14 4.38
C ALA A 103 1.46 -9.61 3.37
N TYR A 104 1.74 -8.51 2.68
CA TYR A 104 0.82 -7.96 1.66
C TYR A 104 0.63 -8.89 0.46
N ILE A 105 1.68 -9.58 0.02
CA ILE A 105 1.57 -10.58 -1.05
C ILE A 105 0.65 -11.74 -0.62
N GLN A 106 0.75 -12.17 0.64
CA GLN A 106 -0.17 -13.17 1.19
C GLN A 106 -1.60 -12.63 1.21
N LEU A 107 -1.83 -11.37 1.59
CA LEU A 107 -3.16 -10.76 1.55
C LEU A 107 -3.71 -10.67 0.13
N HIS A 108 -2.88 -10.36 -0.84
CA HIS A 108 -3.27 -10.37 -2.24
C HIS A 108 -3.69 -11.78 -2.69
N THR A 109 -2.90 -12.79 -2.34
CA THR A 109 -3.19 -14.21 -2.64
C THR A 109 -4.52 -14.67 -2.02
N LEU A 110 -4.87 -14.14 -0.84
CA LEU A 110 -6.13 -14.41 -0.16
C LEU A 110 -7.32 -13.59 -0.71
N GLY A 111 -7.09 -12.70 -1.68
CA GLY A 111 -8.11 -11.86 -2.29
C GLY A 111 -8.45 -10.58 -1.52
N HIS A 112 -7.65 -10.24 -0.51
CA HIS A 112 -7.88 -9.13 0.42
C HIS A 112 -7.16 -7.84 0.00
N ALA A 113 -6.00 -7.95 -0.62
CA ALA A 113 -5.26 -6.83 -1.20
C ALA A 113 -5.38 -6.82 -2.72
N LYS A 114 -5.39 -5.63 -3.32
CA LYS A 114 -5.64 -5.42 -4.75
C LYS A 114 -4.58 -4.50 -5.32
N SER A 115 -4.19 -4.70 -6.57
CA SER A 115 -3.27 -3.79 -7.25
C SER A 115 -3.87 -3.22 -8.52
N ILE A 116 -3.42 -2.01 -8.85
CA ILE A 116 -3.61 -1.38 -10.15
C ILE A 116 -2.23 -1.12 -10.72
N GLU A 117 -1.96 -1.65 -11.91
CA GLU A 117 -0.68 -1.50 -12.59
C GLU A 117 -0.80 -0.59 -13.80
N VAL A 118 0.11 0.37 -13.92
CA VAL A 118 0.19 1.28 -15.06
C VAL A 118 1.41 0.91 -15.88
N ARG A 119 1.19 0.52 -17.14
CA ARG A 119 2.24 0.15 -18.08
C ARG A 119 2.35 1.15 -19.23
N LYS A 120 3.58 1.42 -19.68
CA LYS A 120 3.87 2.14 -20.93
C LYS A 120 4.83 1.28 -21.75
N GLU A 121 4.50 1.07 -23.03
CA GLU A 121 5.30 0.20 -23.93
C GLU A 121 5.56 -1.20 -23.32
N GLY A 122 4.55 -1.76 -22.65
CA GLY A 122 4.63 -3.07 -21.99
C GLY A 122 5.40 -3.10 -20.66
N LYS A 123 6.03 -2.01 -20.23
CA LYS A 123 6.81 -1.93 -18.99
C LYS A 123 5.99 -1.31 -17.86
N LEU A 124 6.11 -1.86 -16.64
CA LEU A 124 5.54 -1.27 -15.44
C LEU A 124 6.20 0.09 -15.14
N VAL A 125 5.41 1.15 -15.16
CA VAL A 125 5.88 2.54 -14.91
C VAL A 125 5.23 3.19 -13.69
N GLY A 126 4.25 2.52 -13.08
CA GLY A 126 3.61 2.97 -11.85
C GLY A 126 2.51 2.01 -11.39
N GLY A 127 1.94 2.29 -10.23
CA GLY A 127 0.83 1.52 -9.70
C GLY A 127 0.49 1.90 -8.26
N VAL A 128 -0.58 1.30 -7.76
CA VAL A 128 -1.02 1.39 -6.36
C VAL A 128 -1.47 -0.01 -5.92
N TYR A 129 -1.32 -0.32 -4.63
CA TYR A 129 -1.71 -1.58 -4.02
C TYR A 129 -2.38 -1.35 -2.66
#